data_AF-A0A841C576-F1
#
_entry.id   AF-A0A841C576-F1
#
_cell.length_a   1.000
_cell.length_b   1.000
_cell.length_c   1.000
_cell.angle_alpha   90.00
_cell.angle_beta   90.00
_cell.angle_gamma   90.00
#
_symmetry.space_group_name_H-M   'P 1'
#
loop_
_entity.id
_entity.type
_entity.pdbx_description
1 polymer ?
#
loop_
_entity_poly.entity_id
_entity_poly.type
_entity_poly.pdbx_seq_one_letter_code
_entity_poly.pdbx_strand_id
1 'polypeptide(L)' 'MTARLREILVDLLDLDRELADTDGRHTVEDWNSLAHVRIVHALETEFAVRLPDWVLTADRITVAELAKLIESA' A
#
# COMPACT_ATOMS: atom_id res chain seq x y z
N MET A 1 9.99 -4.04 8.48
CA MET A 1 9.52 -3.39 7.23
C MET A 1 8.05 -3.69 6.98
N THR A 2 7.62 -4.95 6.84
CA THR A 2 6.20 -5.32 6.59
C THR A 2 5.24 -4.83 7.67
N ALA A 3 5.66 -4.83 8.95
CA ALA A 3 4.87 -4.22 10.03
C ALA A 3 4.63 -2.72 9.80
N ARG A 4 5.68 -1.98 9.43
CA ARG A 4 5.60 -0.53 9.16
C ARG A 4 4.73 -0.20 7.95
N LEU A 5 4.84 -0.99 6.88
CA LEU A 5 3.94 -0.90 5.72
C LEU A 5 2.48 -1.05 6.17
N ARG A 6 2.18 -2.07 6.98
CA ARG A 6 0.81 -2.31 7.46
C ARG A 6 0.30 -1.19 8.36
N GLU A 7 1.13 -0.67 9.27
CA GLU A 7 0.78 0.51 10.09
C GLU A 7 0.37 1.70 9.23
N ILE A 8 1.18 2.04 8.20
CA ILE A 8 0.87 3.16 7.29
C ILE A 8 -0.46 2.93 6.57
N LEU A 9 -0.71 1.72 6.11
CA LEU A 9 -1.96 1.38 5.42
C LEU A 9 -3.16 1.46 6.38
N VAL A 10 -3.02 0.95 7.60
CA VAL A 10 -4.06 1.00 8.64
C VAL A 10 -4.38 2.45 9.00
N ASP A 11 -3.36 3.28 9.22
CA ASP A 11 -3.53 4.70 9.56
C ASP A 11 -4.14 5.50 8.40
N LEU A 12 -3.71 5.27 7.16
CA LEU A 12 -4.21 6.00 5.99
C LEU A 12 -5.63 5.62 5.59
N LEU A 13 -6.01 4.36 5.83
CA LEU A 13 -7.32 3.81 5.51
C LEU A 13 -8.27 3.80 6.72
N ASP A 14 -7.85 4.35 7.86
CA ASP A 14 -8.62 4.43 9.11
C ASP A 14 -9.23 3.07 9.53
N LEU A 15 -8.41 2.02 9.51
CA LEU A 15 -8.87 0.64 9.73
C LEU A 15 -8.80 0.25 11.20
N ASP A 16 -9.90 -0.28 11.73
CA ASP A 16 -9.95 -0.88 13.08
C ASP A 16 -9.37 -2.31 13.16
N ARG A 17 -8.65 -2.75 12.11
CA ARG A 17 -8.12 -4.12 12.00
C ARG A 17 -6.75 -4.16 11.34
N GLU A 18 -6.01 -5.21 11.62
CA GLU A 18 -4.82 -5.54 10.85
C GLU A 18 -5.16 -6.00 9.43
N LEU A 19 -4.25 -5.70 8.50
CA LEU A 19 -4.30 -6.15 7.11
C LEU A 19 -3.53 -7.45 6.93
N ALA A 20 -4.10 -8.41 6.20
CA ALA A 20 -3.41 -9.60 5.75
C ALA A 20 -2.61 -9.34 4.47
N ASP A 21 -1.70 -10.24 4.13
CA ASP A 21 -0.89 -10.14 2.90
C ASP A 21 -1.71 -10.15 1.62
N THR A 22 -2.89 -10.78 1.65
CA THR A 22 -3.84 -10.86 0.54
C THR A 22 -4.80 -9.68 0.50
N ASP A 23 -4.86 -8.85 1.55
CA ASP A 23 -5.66 -7.63 1.51
C ASP A 23 -5.08 -6.67 0.47
N GLY A 24 -5.96 -5.96 -0.21
CA GLY A 24 -5.57 -5.10 -1.31
C GLY A 24 -6.67 -4.14 -1.70
N ARG A 25 -6.43 -3.39 -2.77
CA ARG A 25 -7.33 -2.36 -3.30
C ARG A 25 -8.77 -2.85 -3.54
N HIS A 26 -8.93 -4.14 -3.86
CA HIS A 26 -10.22 -4.73 -4.19
C HIS A 26 -10.92 -5.41 -3.01
N THR A 27 -10.23 -5.59 -1.87
CA THR A 27 -10.80 -6.21 -0.66
C THR A 27 -11.02 -5.20 0.47
N VAL A 28 -10.30 -4.08 0.43
CA VAL A 28 -10.42 -3.00 1.42
C VAL A 28 -11.33 -1.91 0.87
N GLU A 29 -12.48 -1.70 1.50
CA GLU A 29 -13.57 -0.83 1.03
C GLU A 29 -13.11 0.62 0.77
N ASP A 30 -12.34 1.20 1.69
CA ASP A 30 -11.89 2.60 1.59
C ASP A 30 -10.63 2.81 0.73
N TRP A 31 -10.09 1.74 0.13
CA TRP A 31 -8.94 1.83 -0.75
C TRP A 31 -9.34 2.26 -2.18
N ASN A 32 -9.92 3.46 -2.29
CA ASN A 32 -10.26 4.08 -3.57
C ASN A 32 -9.03 4.66 -4.30
N SER A 33 -9.23 5.21 -5.52
CA SER A 33 -8.14 5.76 -6.34
C SER A 33 -7.35 6.88 -5.66
N LEU A 34 -8.01 7.75 -4.90
CA LEU A 34 -7.33 8.84 -4.19
C LEU A 34 -6.52 8.30 -3.01
N ALA A 35 -7.10 7.38 -2.22
CA ALA A 35 -6.40 6.67 -1.16
C ALA A 35 -5.18 5.93 -1.71
N HIS A 36 -5.32 5.27 -2.86
CA HIS A 36 -4.23 4.57 -3.52
C HIS A 36 -3.06 5.48 -3.89
N VAL A 37 -3.31 6.65 -4.48
CA VAL A 37 -2.24 7.63 -4.79
C VAL A 37 -1.55 8.11 -3.50
N ARG A 38 -2.32 8.37 -2.43
CA ARG A 38 -1.77 8.79 -1.13
C ARG A 38 -0.90 7.70 -0.50
N ILE A 39 -1.33 6.44 -0.60
CA ILE A 39 -0.57 5.28 -0.15
C ILE A 39 0.75 5.20 -0.91
N VAL A 40 0.73 5.20 -2.24
CA VAL A 40 1.97 5.11 -3.04
C VAL A 40 2.95 6.22 -2.65
N HIS A 41 2.47 7.46 -2.55
CA HIS A 41 3.30 8.59 -2.14
C HIS A 41 3.86 8.45 -0.73
N ALA A 42 3.05 8.00 0.23
CA ALA A 42 3.48 7.78 1.61
C ALA A 42 4.54 6.70 1.71
N LEU A 43 4.40 5.61 0.94
CA LEU A 43 5.37 4.51 0.91
C LEU A 43 6.70 4.93 0.27
N GLU A 44 6.65 5.64 -0.86
CA GLU A 44 7.86 6.20 -1.48
C GLU A 44 8.61 7.14 -0.54
N THR A 45 7.88 7.96 0.22
CA THR A 45 8.46 8.90 1.20
C THR A 45 9.04 8.18 2.41
N GLU A 46 8.28 7.28 3.04
CA GLU A 46 8.72 6.56 4.25
C GLU A 46 9.94 5.68 3.97
N PHE A 47 9.92 4.94 2.86
CA PHE A 47 10.95 3.96 2.54
C PHE A 47 12.07 4.53 1.66
N ALA A 48 11.97 5.81 1.25
CA ALA A 48 12.91 6.48 0.35
C ALA A 48 13.13 5.70 -0.97
N VAL A 49 12.06 5.10 -1.50
CA VAL A 49 12.05 4.32 -2.75
C VAL A 49 11.23 5.03 -3.83
N ARG A 50 11.37 4.59 -5.07
CA ARG A 50 10.48 4.97 -6.17
C ARG A 50 9.77 3.74 -6.71
N LEU A 51 8.46 3.69 -6.56
CA LEU A 51 7.65 2.59 -7.06
C LEU A 51 7.46 2.73 -8.58
N PRO A 52 7.36 1.62 -9.33
CA PRO A 52 7.09 1.69 -10.75
C PRO A 52 5.78 2.42 -11.07
N ASP A 53 5.77 3.27 -12.10
CA ASP A 53 4.60 4.10 -12.45
C ASP A 53 3.30 3.29 -12.67
N TRP A 54 3.40 2.02 -13.11
CA TRP A 54 2.24 1.15 -13.28
C TRP A 54 1.48 0.90 -11.97
N VAL A 55 2.18 0.96 -10.84
CA VAL A 55 1.59 0.76 -9.50
C VAL A 55 0.50 1.77 -9.25
N LEU A 56 0.69 3.05 -9.61
CA LEU A 56 -0.30 4.13 -9.44
C LEU A 56 -1.66 3.83 -10.11
N THR A 57 -1.61 3.05 -11.19
CA THR A 57 -2.78 2.69 -12.00
C THR A 57 -3.27 1.27 -11.74
N ALA A 58 -2.61 0.52 -10.85
CA ALA A 58 -2.91 -0.88 -10.60
C ALA A 58 -4.31 -1.03 -10.00
N ASP A 59 -5.20 -1.66 -10.75
CA ASP A 59 -6.56 -1.97 -10.30
C ASP A 59 -6.56 -3.02 -9.18
N ARG A 60 -5.59 -3.92 -9.21
CA ARG A 60 -5.34 -4.93 -8.18
C ARG A 60 -3.90 -4.83 -7.72
N ILE A 61 -3.74 -4.58 -6.43
CA ILE A 61 -2.47 -4.71 -5.72
C ILE A 61 -2.75 -5.10 -4.28
N THR A 62 -1.91 -5.96 -3.74
CA THR A 62 -1.99 -6.49 -2.38
C THR A 62 -0.88 -5.92 -1.50
N VAL A 63 -1.05 -6.05 -0.19
CA VAL A 63 -0.04 -5.71 0.82
C VAL A 63 1.28 -6.45 0.54
N ALA A 64 1.22 -7.75 0.21
CA ALA A 64 2.41 -8.53 -0.10
C ALA A 64 3.14 -8.06 -1.36
N GLU A 65 2.41 -7.65 -2.40
CA GLU A 65 3.02 -7.12 -3.63
C GLU A 65 3.69 -5.78 -3.38
N LEU A 66 3.06 -4.88 -2.62
CA LEU A 66 3.68 -3.63 -2.18
C LEU A 66 4.96 -3.88 -1.39
N ALA A 67 4.94 -4.82 -0.44
CA ALA A 67 6.12 -5.18 0.34
C ALA A 67 7.28 -5.64 -0.55
N LYS A 68 7.01 -6.54 -1.51
CA LYS A 68 8.02 -7.02 -2.46
C LYS A 68 8.59 -5.91 -3.33
N LEU A 69 7.76 -4.98 -3.78
CA LEU A 69 8.20 -3.84 -4.60
C LEU A 69 9.13 -2.91 -3.80
N ILE A 70 8.81 -2.65 -2.53
CA ILE A 70 9.67 -1.87 -1.64
C ILE A 70 11.00 -2.60 -1.37
N GLU A 71 10.97 -3.91 -1.14
CA GLU A 71 12.20 -4.71 -0.92
C GLU A 71 13.12 -4.79 -2.14
N SER A 72 12.54 -4.65 -3.33
CA SER A 72 13.26 -4.78 -4.60
C SER A 72 13.75 -3.44 -5.16
N ALA A 73 13.41 -2.33 -4.51
CA ALA A 73 13.77 -0.96 -4.91
C ALA A 73 15.07 -0.50 -4.27
#